data_AF-A0A9E7I9X5-F1
#
_entry.id   AF-A0A9E7I9X5-F1
#
_cell.length_a   1.000
_cell.length_b   1.000
_cell.length_c   1.000
_cell.angle_alpha   90.00
_cell.angle_beta   90.00
_cell.angle_gamma   90.00
#
_symmetry.space_group_name_H-M   'P 1'
#
loop_
_entity.id
_entity.type
_entity.pdbx_description
1 polymer ?
#
loop_
_entity_poly.entity_id
_entity_poly.type
_entity_poly.pdbx_seq_one_letter_code
_entity_poly.pdbx_strand_id
1 'polypeptide(L)' 'MKPHPAMASILGKLSNIIPTWKIVPTKDIIDIAFKSPEKRQEIRSNQYCYKGKPRLKTGVELFMVSLDIEQKLHQEIR' A
#
# COMPACT_ATOMS: atom_id res chain seq x y z
N MET A 1 3.31 -11.60 0.96
CA MET A 1 2.96 -12.08 -0.40
C MET A 1 3.45 -11.03 -1.38
N LYS A 2 4.34 -11.38 -2.33
CA LYS A 2 4.88 -10.39 -3.28
C LYS A 2 3.85 -10.11 -4.39
N PRO A 3 3.70 -8.85 -4.84
CA PRO A 3 2.83 -8.55 -5.97
C PRO A 3 3.33 -9.24 -7.25
N HIS A 4 2.42 -9.51 -8.19
CA HIS A 4 2.81 -10.07 -9.49
C HIS A 4 3.81 -9.11 -10.20
N PRO A 5 4.95 -9.60 -10.74
CA PRO A 5 6.00 -8.73 -11.30
C PRO A 5 5.51 -7.75 -12.37
N ALA A 6 4.58 -8.18 -13.23
CA ALA A 6 3.98 -7.31 -14.24
C ALA A 6 3.22 -6.13 -13.61
N MET A 7 2.51 -6.36 -12.50
CA MET A 7 1.78 -5.29 -11.80
C MET A 7 2.74 -4.25 -11.23
N ALA A 8 3.83 -4.70 -10.61
CA ALA A 8 4.86 -3.80 -10.07
C ALA A 8 5.50 -2.95 -11.18
N SER A 9 5.79 -3.55 -12.35
CA SER A 9 6.35 -2.83 -13.50
C SER A 9 5.38 -1.80 -14.07
N ILE A 10 4.11 -2.17 -14.25
CA ILE A 10 3.07 -1.26 -14.79
C ILE A 10 2.84 -0.09 -13.84
N LEU A 11 2.60 -0.35 -12.55
CA LEU A 11 2.38 0.70 -11.55
C LEU A 11 3.62 1.59 -11.39
N GLY A 12 4.83 1.00 -11.47
CA GLY A 12 6.10 1.73 -11.46
C GLY A 12 6.21 2.72 -12.62
N LYS A 13 6.01 2.27 -13.86
CA LYS A 13 6.03 3.16 -15.05
C LYS A 13 4.97 4.26 -14.95
N LEU A 14 3.77 3.88 -14.56
CA LEU A 14 2.64 4.80 -14.44
C LEU A 14 2.86 5.86 -13.36
N SER A 15 3.63 5.54 -12.30
CA SER A 15 3.98 6.47 -11.23
C SER A 15 4.80 7.68 -11.70
N ASN A 16 5.52 7.56 -12.81
CA ASN A 16 6.28 8.66 -13.39
C ASN A 16 5.41 9.61 -14.21
N ILE A 17 4.24 9.14 -14.68
CA ILE A 17 3.31 9.93 -15.50
C ILE A 17 2.21 10.56 -14.63
N ILE A 18 1.62 9.77 -13.73
CA ILE A 18 0.50 10.18 -12.88
C ILE A 18 0.76 9.83 -11.40
N PRO A 19 1.77 10.47 -10.77
CA PRO A 19 2.24 10.10 -9.43
C PRO A 19 1.17 10.21 -8.32
N THR A 20 0.21 11.11 -8.50
CA THR A 20 -0.73 11.50 -7.44
C THR A 20 -2.05 10.73 -7.48
N TRP A 21 -2.28 9.90 -8.49
CA TRP A 21 -3.54 9.16 -8.64
C TRP A 21 -3.68 8.08 -7.57
N LYS A 22 -4.90 7.96 -7.02
CA LYS A 22 -5.23 7.02 -5.93
C LYS A 22 -5.71 5.67 -6.49
N ILE A 23 -4.90 5.06 -7.35
CA ILE A 23 -5.26 3.83 -8.09
C ILE A 23 -4.56 2.57 -7.58
N VAL A 24 -3.74 2.68 -6.53
CA VAL A 24 -3.03 1.52 -5.97
C VAL A 24 -4.04 0.46 -5.55
N PRO A 25 -3.93 -0.79 -6.05
CA PRO A 25 -4.80 -1.88 -5.60
C PRO A 25 -4.50 -2.20 -4.14
N THR A 26 -5.38 -1.77 -3.24
CA THR A 26 -5.26 -2.02 -1.80
C THR A 26 -6.59 -2.53 -1.28
N LYS A 27 -6.54 -3.52 -0.40
CA LYS A 27 -7.70 -3.97 0.37
C LYS A 27 -8.11 -2.87 1.35
N ASP A 28 -9.39 -2.80 1.71
CA ASP A 28 -9.84 -1.86 2.73
C ASP A 28 -9.17 -2.24 4.07
N ILE A 29 -8.34 -1.32 4.58
CA ILE A 29 -7.60 -1.50 5.84
C ILE A 29 -8.58 -1.67 7.00
N ILE A 30 -9.75 -1.01 6.94
CA ILE A 30 -10.78 -1.09 7.97
C ILE A 30 -11.34 -2.51 8.04
N ASP A 31 -11.59 -3.14 6.90
CA ASP A 31 -12.12 -4.51 6.85
C ASP A 31 -11.08 -5.55 7.31
N ILE A 32 -9.78 -5.29 7.06
CA ILE A 32 -8.68 -6.15 7.51
C ILE A 32 -8.41 -6.01 9.01
N ALA A 33 -8.36 -4.77 9.51
CA ALA A 33 -7.93 -4.48 10.88
C ALA A 33 -9.00 -4.79 11.93
N PHE A 34 -10.29 -4.63 11.59
CA PHE A 34 -11.39 -4.79 12.55
C PHE A 34 -12.26 -5.99 12.17
N LYS A 35 -12.45 -6.93 13.11
CA LYS A 35 -13.32 -8.10 12.91
C LYS A 35 -14.81 -7.79 13.09
N SER A 36 -15.16 -6.97 14.09
CA SER A 36 -16.55 -6.61 14.40
C SER A 36 -17.08 -5.56 13.41
N PRO A 37 -18.29 -5.75 12.83
CA PRO A 37 -18.89 -4.78 11.91
C PRO A 37 -19.22 -3.44 12.58
N GLU A 38 -19.58 -3.43 13.86
CA GLU A 38 -19.91 -2.20 14.60
C GLU A 38 -18.70 -1.26 14.68
N LYS A 39 -17.52 -1.81 15.02
CA LYS A 39 -16.26 -1.06 15.06
C LYS A 39 -15.84 -0.53 13.68
N ARG A 40 -16.12 -1.29 12.62
CA ARG A 40 -15.87 -0.81 11.24
C ARG A 40 -16.73 0.41 10.93
N GLN A 41 -17.98 0.40 11.37
CA GLN A 41 -18.91 1.50 11.12
C GLN A 41 -18.55 2.75 11.91
N GLU A 42 -18.13 2.60 13.17
CA GLU A 42 -17.60 3.69 14.00
C GLU A 42 -16.37 4.37 13.34
N ILE A 43 -15.45 3.58 12.79
CA ILE A 43 -14.25 4.13 12.15
C ILE A 43 -14.60 4.77 10.80
N ARG A 44 -15.55 4.21 10.06
CA ARG A 44 -16.06 4.80 8.82
C ARG A 44 -16.83 6.09 9.06
N SER A 45 -17.49 6.27 10.21
CA SER A 45 -18.18 7.51 10.55
C SER A 45 -17.22 8.62 10.97
N ASN A 46 -16.00 8.29 11.41
CA ASN A 46 -14.98 9.28 11.75
C ASN A 46 -14.59 10.13 10.52
N GLN A 47 -14.86 11.43 10.59
CA GLN A 47 -14.54 12.43 9.55
C GLN A 47 -13.03 12.71 9.42
N TYR A 48 -12.26 12.49 10.48
CA TYR A 48 -10.81 12.71 10.49
C TYR A 48 -10.02 11.51 9.94
N CYS A 49 -10.68 10.37 9.71
CA CYS A 49 -10.02 9.17 9.19
C CYS A 49 -9.84 9.26 7.67
N TYR A 50 -8.62 9.03 7.18
CA TYR A 50 -8.34 8.90 5.75
C TYR A 50 -8.86 7.56 5.21
N LYS A 51 -9.78 7.62 4.24
CA LYS A 51 -10.47 6.45 3.65
C LYS A 51 -10.04 6.16 2.21
N GLY A 52 -9.14 6.96 1.66
CA GLY A 52 -8.71 6.84 0.27
C GLY A 52 -7.67 5.74 0.07
N LYS A 53 -7.49 5.32 -1.19
CA LYS A 53 -6.32 4.52 -1.55
C LYS A 53 -5.03 5.36 -1.47
N PRO A 54 -3.87 4.72 -1.25
CA PRO A 54 -2.58 5.40 -1.37
C PRO A 54 -2.38 6.01 -2.76
N ARG A 55 -1.58 7.07 -2.84
CA ARG A 55 -1.14 7.64 -4.13
C ARG A 55 -0.12 6.72 -4.77
N LEU A 56 -0.12 6.69 -6.11
CA LEU A 56 0.69 5.77 -6.89
C LEU A 56 2.18 5.85 -6.56
N LYS A 57 2.76 7.05 -6.55
CA LYS A 57 4.18 7.26 -6.22
C LYS A 57 4.50 6.81 -4.78
N THR A 58 3.64 7.13 -3.82
CA THR A 58 3.80 6.68 -2.43
C THR A 58 3.84 5.16 -2.32
N GLY A 59 2.95 4.45 -3.01
CA GLY A 59 2.93 2.99 -3.02
C GLY A 59 4.19 2.38 -3.64
N VAL A 60 4.71 2.98 -4.73
CA VAL A 60 5.93 2.52 -5.40
C VAL A 60 7.16 2.71 -4.51
N GLU A 61 7.34 3.89 -3.92
CA GLU A 61 8.49 4.15 -3.03
C GLU A 61 8.46 3.23 -1.81
N LEU A 62 7.29 3.05 -1.19
CA LEU A 62 7.14 2.14 -0.06
C LEU A 62 7.51 0.69 -0.43
N PHE A 63 7.13 0.25 -1.64
CA PHE A 63 7.50 -1.07 -2.13
C PHE A 63 9.01 -1.20 -2.37
N MET A 64 9.65 -0.19 -2.96
CA MET A 64 11.11 -0.18 -3.17
C MET A 64 11.89 -0.21 -1.86
N VAL A 65 11.49 0.60 -0.88
CA VAL A 65 12.10 0.61 0.45
C VAL A 65 11.93 -0.75 1.15
N SER A 66 10.76 -1.37 1.02
CA SER A 66 10.52 -2.71 1.59
C SER A 66 11.46 -3.77 1.00
N LEU A 67 11.71 -3.71 -0.31
CA LEU A 67 12.65 -4.62 -0.99
C LEU A 67 14.11 -4.35 -0.59
N ASP A 68 14.50 -3.09 -0.47
CA ASP A 68 15.84 -2.70 0.00
C ASP A 68 16.11 -3.21 1.42
N ILE A 69 15.14 -3.07 2.33
CA ILE A 69 15.22 -3.61 3.69
C ILE A 69 15.31 -5.14 3.67
N GLU A 70 14.48 -5.82 2.86
CA GLU A 70 14.50 -7.28 2.71
C GLU A 70 15.89 -7.76 2.25
N GLN A 71 16.51 -7.07 1.29
CA GLN A 71 17.85 -7.41 0.78
C GLN A 71 18.94 -7.20 1.83
N LYS A 72 18.94 -6.06 2.53
CA LYS A 72 19.94 -5.74 3.57
C LYS A 72 19.87 -6.68 4.76
N LEU A 73 18.67 -7.09 5.18
CA LEU A 73 18.50 -8.04 6.27
C LEU A 73 19.19 -9.39 5.99
N HIS A 74 19.16 -9.84 4.73
CA HIS A 74 19.86 -11.08 4.35
C HIS A 74 21.39 -10.92 4.28
N GLN A 75 21.91 -9.69 4.20
CA GLN A 75 23.36 -9.45 4.18
C GLN A 75 23.99 -9.49 5.58
N GLU A 76 23.28 -9.05 6.63
CA GLU A 76 23.81 -9.04 8.01
C GLU A 76 23.69 -10.39 8.74
N ILE A 77 22.92 -11.35 8.20
CA ILE A 77 22.72 -12.70 8.79
C ILE A 77 23.79 -13.71 8.29
N ARG A 78 24.86 -13.23 7.63
CA ARG A 78 25.97 -14.07 7.14
C ARG A 78 27.30 -13.66 7.75
#